data_AF-A0A852YTQ1-F1
#
_entry.id   AF-A0A852YTQ1-F1
#
_cell.length_a   1.000
_cell.length_b   1.000
_cell.length_c   1.000
_cell.angle_alpha   90.00
_cell.angle_beta   90.00
_cell.angle_gamma   90.00
#
_symmetry.space_group_name_H-M   'P 1'
#
loop_
_entity.id
_entity.type
_entity.pdbx_description
1 polymer ?
#
loop_
_entity_poly.entity_id
_entity_poly.type
_entity_poly.pdbx_seq_one_letter_code
_entity_poly.pdbx_strand_id
1 'polypeptide(L)'
;MHLTPHEQEKLLIHTAADVARRRMERKVKLNHPEAVALISSHILERARDGKTVKDIMASGREVLTTDDVMDGVDSMISDVQVEATFPDGTKLVTVHTPIQKPADVPPHDLTPMDDEPGTDSTSGATSSRQPEEAP
;
A
#
# COMPACT_ATOMS: atom_id res chain seq x y z
N MET A 1 -35.00 18.90 -3.87
CA MET A 1 -34.26 17.77 -4.46
C MET A 1 -34.94 16.48 -4.01
N HIS A 2 -35.13 15.52 -4.90
CA HIS A 2 -35.61 14.18 -4.57
C HIS A 2 -34.44 13.22 -4.73
N LEU A 3 -33.73 12.98 -3.64
CA LEU A 3 -32.52 12.14 -3.65
C LEU A 3 -32.91 10.67 -3.56
N THR A 4 -32.46 9.89 -4.52
CA THR A 4 -32.51 8.43 -4.46
C THR A 4 -31.67 7.91 -3.28
N PRO A 5 -31.95 6.71 -2.75
CA PRO A 5 -31.13 6.10 -1.69
C PRO A 5 -29.64 6.07 -2.04
N HIS A 6 -29.31 5.75 -3.30
CA HIS A 6 -27.93 5.70 -3.78
C HIS A 6 -27.24 7.08 -3.78
N GLU A 7 -27.98 8.15 -4.11
CA GLU A 7 -27.45 9.51 -3.99
C GLU A 7 -27.25 9.92 -2.53
N GLN A 8 -28.12 9.48 -1.62
CA GLN A 8 -27.94 9.71 -0.19
C GLN A 8 -26.69 9.00 0.35
N GLU A 9 -26.44 7.75 -0.08
CA GLU A 9 -25.22 7.02 0.26
C GLU A 9 -23.95 7.76 -0.20
N LYS A 10 -23.94 8.31 -1.42
CA LYS A 10 -22.82 9.13 -1.90
C LYS A 10 -22.59 10.37 -1.05
N LEU A 11 -23.66 11.04 -0.60
CA LEU A 11 -23.53 12.18 0.33
C LEU A 11 -22.97 11.76 1.69
N LEU A 12 -23.31 10.56 2.18
CA LEU A 12 -22.74 10.01 3.41
C LEU A 12 -21.24 9.72 3.24
N ILE A 13 -20.80 9.23 2.08
CA ILE A 13 -19.37 9.05 1.76
C ILE A 13 -18.63 10.39 1.85
N HIS A 14 -19.16 11.45 1.24
CA HIS A 14 -18.54 12.79 1.34
C HIS A 14 -18.48 13.30 2.78
N THR A 15 -19.53 13.06 3.57
CA THR A 15 -19.55 13.43 4.99
C THR A 15 -18.48 12.68 5.78
N ALA A 16 -18.33 11.37 5.54
CA ALA A 16 -17.28 10.56 6.17
C ALA A 16 -15.88 11.02 5.76
N ALA A 17 -15.69 11.37 4.48
CA ALA A 17 -14.45 11.92 3.96
C ALA A 17 -14.11 13.26 4.63
N ASP A 18 -15.07 14.16 4.80
CA ASP A 18 -14.85 15.43 5.51
C ASP A 18 -14.45 15.22 6.97
N VAL A 19 -15.05 14.25 7.66
CA VAL A 19 -14.64 13.86 9.02
C VAL A 19 -13.20 13.35 9.02
N ALA A 20 -12.82 12.53 8.04
CA ALA A 20 -11.45 12.01 7.88
C ALA A 20 -10.43 13.14 7.59
N ARG A 21 -10.73 14.09 6.68
CA ARG A 21 -9.84 15.25 6.42
C ARG A 21 -9.60 16.06 7.69
N ARG A 22 -10.65 16.36 8.46
CA ARG A 22 -10.53 17.06 9.75
C ARG A 22 -9.71 16.28 10.78
N ARG A 23 -9.69 14.95 10.72
CA ARG A 23 -8.82 14.10 11.57
C ARG A 23 -7.35 14.22 11.13
N MET A 24 -7.07 14.18 9.82
CA MET A 24 -5.73 14.41 9.28
C MET A 24 -5.17 15.80 9.60
N GLU A 25 -6.01 16.84 9.56
CA GLU A 25 -5.61 18.22 9.95
C GLU A 25 -5.13 18.30 11.40
N ARG A 26 -5.66 17.43 12.27
CA ARG A 26 -5.20 17.26 13.66
C ARG A 26 -4.05 16.26 13.80
N LYS A 27 -3.48 15.81 12.68
CA LYS A 27 -2.37 14.85 12.59
C LYS A 27 -2.70 13.47 13.18
N VAL A 28 -3.97 13.08 13.08
CA VAL A 28 -4.41 11.73 13.45
C VAL A 28 -4.30 10.82 12.22
N LYS A 29 -3.56 9.71 12.36
CA LYS A 29 -3.48 8.65 11.36
C LYS A 29 -4.86 8.03 11.11
N LEU A 30 -5.19 7.81 9.85
CA LEU A 30 -6.51 7.31 9.45
C LEU A 30 -6.65 5.81 9.66
N ASN A 31 -7.83 5.39 10.06
CA ASN A 31 -8.22 3.97 10.03
C ASN A 31 -8.79 3.56 8.66
N HIS A 32 -9.12 2.28 8.53
CA HIS A 32 -9.66 1.70 7.30
C HIS A 32 -10.86 2.46 6.69
N PRO A 33 -12.00 2.65 7.39
CA PRO A 33 -13.16 3.33 6.78
C PRO A 33 -12.89 4.80 6.44
N GLU A 34 -12.02 5.49 7.18
CA GLU A 34 -11.63 6.86 6.87
C GLU A 34 -10.81 6.96 5.58
N ALA A 35 -9.83 6.06 5.40
CA ALA A 35 -9.03 5.99 4.18
C ALA A 35 -9.91 5.69 2.95
N VAL A 36 -10.78 4.69 3.05
CA VAL A 36 -11.73 4.35 1.98
C VAL A 36 -12.64 5.53 1.65
N ALA A 37 -13.16 6.24 2.66
CA ALA A 37 -14.02 7.40 2.45
C ALA A 37 -13.31 8.53 1.69
N LEU A 38 -12.06 8.85 2.04
CA LEU A 38 -11.29 9.89 1.34
C LEU A 38 -11.03 9.54 -0.12
N ILE A 39 -10.54 8.31 -0.38
CA ILE A 39 -10.27 7.84 -1.75
C ILE A 39 -11.57 7.82 -2.55
N SER A 40 -12.68 7.36 -1.95
CA SER A 40 -13.98 7.33 -2.60
C SER A 40 -14.50 8.72 -2.94
N SER A 41 -14.39 9.67 -2.00
CA SER A 41 -14.74 11.07 -2.25
C SER A 41 -13.87 11.67 -3.35
N HIS A 42 -12.58 11.36 -3.41
CA HIS A 42 -11.71 11.81 -4.51
C HIS A 42 -12.22 11.30 -5.86
N ILE A 43 -12.53 10.00 -5.98
CA ILE A 43 -13.07 9.41 -7.21
C ILE A 43 -14.34 10.15 -7.66
N LEU A 44 -15.28 10.37 -6.74
CA LEU A 44 -16.56 11.05 -7.03
C LEU A 44 -16.35 12.48 -7.52
N GLU A 45 -15.49 13.26 -6.86
CA GLU A 45 -15.22 14.66 -7.25
C GLU A 45 -14.48 14.73 -8.60
N ARG A 46 -13.52 13.83 -8.85
CA ARG A 46 -12.81 13.83 -10.14
C ARG A 46 -13.69 13.39 -11.30
N ALA A 47 -14.63 12.48 -11.06
CA ALA A 47 -15.65 12.14 -12.05
C ALA A 47 -16.57 13.33 -12.33
N ARG A 48 -16.93 14.08 -11.28
CA ARG A 48 -17.72 15.31 -11.40
C ARG A 48 -16.99 16.41 -12.19
N ASP A 49 -15.67 16.52 -12.02
CA ASP A 49 -14.78 17.38 -12.81
C ASP A 49 -14.65 16.96 -14.29
N GLY A 50 -15.23 15.81 -14.67
CA GLY A 50 -15.13 15.26 -16.02
C GLY A 50 -13.77 14.67 -16.37
N LYS A 51 -12.97 14.27 -15.37
CA LYS A 51 -11.71 13.56 -15.62
C LYS A 51 -11.98 12.17 -16.21
N THR A 52 -11.03 11.63 -16.95
CA THR A 52 -11.18 10.28 -17.50
C THR A 52 -11.03 9.23 -16.41
N VAL A 53 -11.65 8.06 -16.59
CA VAL A 53 -11.48 6.93 -15.66
C VAL A 53 -10.00 6.63 -15.42
N LYS A 54 -9.17 6.66 -16.48
CA LYS A 54 -7.73 6.43 -16.39
C LYS A 54 -7.03 7.45 -15.49
N ASP A 55 -7.35 8.74 -15.61
CA ASP A 55 -6.74 9.79 -14.79
C ASP A 55 -7.15 9.66 -13.33
N ILE A 56 -8.39 9.22 -13.07
CA ILE A 56 -8.89 8.99 -11.72
C ILE A 56 -8.21 7.76 -11.10
N MET A 57 -8.03 6.68 -11.86
CA MET A 57 -7.29 5.50 -11.40
C MET A 57 -5.85 5.84 -10.99
N ALA A 58 -5.19 6.72 -11.76
CA ALA A 58 -3.85 7.18 -11.43
C ALA A 58 -3.86 8.09 -10.20
N SER A 59 -4.61 9.20 -10.24
CA SER A 59 -4.64 10.18 -9.14
C SER A 59 -5.23 9.62 -7.84
N GLY A 60 -6.07 8.59 -7.90
CA GLY A 60 -6.59 7.90 -6.71
C GLY A 60 -5.50 7.23 -5.86
N ARG A 61 -4.35 6.88 -6.47
CA ARG A 61 -3.18 6.33 -5.76
C ARG A 61 -2.29 7.39 -5.13
N GLU A 62 -2.54 8.66 -5.43
CA GLU A 62 -1.77 9.80 -4.92
C GLU A 62 -2.47 10.48 -3.74
N VAL A 63 -3.66 9.99 -3.34
CA VAL A 63 -4.49 10.62 -2.30
C VAL A 63 -3.91 10.39 -0.91
N LEU A 64 -3.40 9.20 -0.62
CA LEU A 64 -2.90 8.80 0.69
C LEU A 64 -1.59 8.04 0.57
N THR A 65 -0.72 8.28 1.54
CA THR A 65 0.50 7.52 1.76
C THR A 65 0.39 6.63 2.99
N THR A 66 1.33 5.71 3.17
CA THR A 66 1.43 4.89 4.39
C THR A 66 1.63 5.71 5.66
N ASP A 67 2.11 6.95 5.54
CA ASP A 67 2.30 7.85 6.69
C ASP A 67 0.99 8.45 7.18
N ASP A 68 -0.01 8.54 6.30
CA ASP A 68 -1.33 9.12 6.59
C ASP A 68 -2.26 8.14 7.34
N VAL A 69 -1.93 6.85 7.33
CA VAL A 69 -2.80 5.77 7.84
C VAL A 69 -2.18 5.04 9.03
N MET A 70 -3.05 4.38 9.80
CA MET A 70 -2.65 3.45 10.87
C MET A 70 -1.96 2.23 10.28
N ASP A 71 -1.08 1.62 11.06
CA ASP A 71 -0.28 0.48 10.62
C ASP A 71 -1.17 -0.69 10.17
N GLY A 72 -0.86 -1.25 8.99
CA GLY A 72 -1.58 -2.36 8.38
C GLY A 72 -2.78 -1.94 7.52
N VAL A 73 -3.28 -0.70 7.61
CA VAL A 73 -4.43 -0.23 6.81
C VAL A 73 -4.12 -0.26 5.31
N ASP A 74 -2.90 0.06 4.92
CA ASP A 74 -2.41 -0.01 3.54
C ASP A 74 -2.54 -1.42 2.95
N SER A 75 -2.21 -2.45 3.74
CA SER A 75 -2.31 -3.85 3.32
C SER A 75 -3.75 -4.39 3.30
N MET A 76 -4.66 -3.79 4.08
CA MET A 76 -6.07 -4.18 4.13
C MET A 76 -6.87 -3.68 2.92
N ILE A 77 -6.43 -2.59 2.27
CA ILE A 77 -7.15 -1.95 1.17
C ILE A 77 -6.46 -2.29 -0.14
N SER A 78 -6.80 -3.44 -0.73
CA SER A 78 -6.30 -3.85 -2.05
C SER A 78 -6.87 -3.02 -3.19
N ASP A 79 -8.12 -2.58 -3.04
CA ASP A 79 -8.85 -1.81 -4.02
C ASP A 79 -9.93 -0.95 -3.35
N VAL A 80 -10.26 0.14 -4.01
CA VAL A 80 -11.44 0.95 -3.72
C VAL A 80 -12.25 1.06 -4.99
N GLN A 81 -13.49 0.58 -4.94
CA GLN A 81 -14.43 0.57 -6.05
C GLN A 81 -15.59 1.52 -5.79
N VAL A 82 -15.82 2.46 -6.70
CA VAL A 82 -16.89 3.45 -6.57
C VAL A 82 -17.59 3.65 -7.90
N GLU A 83 -18.92 3.58 -7.87
CA GLU A 83 -19.77 3.97 -8.98
C GLU A 83 -19.89 5.50 -9.04
N ALA A 84 -19.23 6.12 -10.01
CA ALA A 84 -19.17 7.57 -10.16
C ALA A 84 -19.92 8.04 -11.41
N THR A 85 -20.53 9.21 -11.33
CA THR A 85 -21.31 9.81 -12.43
C THR A 85 -20.44 10.81 -13.18
N PHE A 86 -20.13 10.49 -14.43
CA PHE A 86 -19.36 11.33 -15.36
C PHE A 86 -20.32 12.11 -16.27
N PRO A 87 -19.82 13.12 -17.01
CA PRO A 87 -20.63 13.82 -18.02
C PRO A 87 -21.24 12.91 -19.09
N ASP A 88 -20.61 11.75 -19.35
CA ASP A 88 -21.04 10.76 -20.33
C ASP A 88 -21.76 9.54 -19.73
N GLY A 89 -22.11 9.61 -18.44
CA GLY A 89 -22.87 8.57 -17.74
C GLY A 89 -22.16 7.99 -16.52
N THR A 90 -22.81 7.02 -15.90
CA THR A 90 -22.30 6.39 -14.67
C THR A 90 -21.36 5.23 -15.00
N LYS A 91 -20.21 5.16 -14.31
CA LYS A 91 -19.18 4.14 -14.52
C LYS A 91 -18.61 3.66 -13.18
N LEU A 92 -18.27 2.38 -13.11
CA LEU A 92 -17.51 1.82 -11.99
C LEU A 92 -16.02 2.17 -12.15
N VAL A 93 -15.45 2.86 -11.18
CA VAL A 93 -14.01 3.15 -11.12
C VAL A 93 -13.39 2.27 -10.04
N THR A 94 -12.29 1.60 -10.37
CA THR A 94 -11.51 0.81 -9.41
C THR A 94 -10.11 1.40 -9.29
N VAL A 95 -9.74 1.81 -8.09
CA VAL A 95 -8.36 2.21 -7.77
C VAL A 95 -7.69 1.04 -7.07
N HIS A 96 -6.70 0.43 -7.72
CA HIS A 96 -5.92 -0.67 -7.15
C HIS A 96 -4.78 -0.13 -6.31
N THR A 97 -4.53 -0.75 -5.15
CA THR A 97 -3.50 -0.37 -4.19
C THR A 97 -3.50 1.14 -3.94
N PRO A 98 -4.59 1.74 -3.43
CA PRO A 98 -4.74 3.19 -3.42
C PRO A 98 -3.82 3.90 -2.43
N ILE A 99 -3.25 3.20 -1.45
CA ILE A 99 -2.31 3.76 -0.48
C ILE A 99 -0.88 3.42 -0.92
N GLN A 100 -0.05 4.44 -1.13
CA GLN A 100 1.32 4.27 -1.63
C GLN A 100 2.36 4.56 -0.55
N LYS A 101 3.59 4.08 -0.73
CA LYS A 101 4.71 4.56 0.09
C LYS A 101 5.02 6.02 -0.30
N PRO A 102 5.50 6.86 0.64
CA PRO A 102 5.99 8.19 0.32
C PRO A 102 7.03 8.14 -0.81
N ALA A 103 6.95 9.10 -1.73
CA ALA A 103 7.86 9.20 -2.87
C ALA A 103 9.22 9.79 -2.48
N ASP A 104 9.91 9.21 -1.48
CA ASP A 104 11.37 9.30 -1.29
C ASP A 104 11.84 8.37 -0.16
N VAL A 105 11.92 7.07 -0.43
CA VAL A 105 12.71 6.15 0.40
C VAL A 105 13.82 5.59 -0.48
N PRO A 106 15.06 6.13 -0.43
CA PRO A 106 16.19 5.46 -1.06
C PRO A 106 16.28 4.04 -0.48
N PRO A 107 16.45 3.00 -1.31
CA PRO A 107 16.52 1.65 -0.82
C PRO A 107 17.71 1.55 0.14
N HIS A 108 17.43 1.32 1.42
CA HIS A 108 18.47 0.86 2.34
C HIS A 108 18.92 -0.51 1.85
N ASP A 109 20.13 -0.52 1.29
CA ASP A 109 21.08 -1.62 1.18
C ASP A 109 20.55 -2.95 1.74
N LEU A 110 19.88 -3.72 0.90
CA LEU A 110 19.84 -5.17 1.07
C LEU A 110 21.18 -5.69 0.54
N THR A 111 22.26 -5.49 1.30
CA THR A 111 23.42 -6.38 1.14
C THR A 111 22.90 -7.79 1.35
N PRO A 112 23.04 -8.70 0.36
CA PRO A 112 22.89 -10.11 0.63
C PRO A 112 23.84 -10.43 1.79
N MET A 113 23.34 -11.08 2.85
CA MET A 113 24.23 -11.84 3.71
C MET A 113 24.82 -12.93 2.83
N ASP A 114 26.04 -12.72 2.33
CA ASP A 114 26.79 -13.76 1.67
C ASP A 114 26.92 -14.92 2.66
N ASP A 115 26.39 -16.07 2.24
CA ASP A 115 26.51 -17.36 2.89
C ASP A 115 27.96 -17.62 3.31
N GLU A 116 28.17 -18.00 4.57
CA GLU A 116 29.44 -18.56 5.01
C GLU A 116 29.77 -19.82 4.18
N PRO A 117 30.98 -19.94 3.60
CA PRO A 117 31.53 -21.24 3.31
C PRO A 117 32.40 -21.67 4.48
N GLY A 118 31.87 -22.60 5.28
CA GLY A 118 32.70 -23.46 6.10
C GLY A 118 33.69 -24.20 5.20
N THR A 119 34.98 -24.00 5.43
CA THR A 119 36.03 -24.87 4.88
C THR A 119 36.79 -25.53 6.02
N ASP A 120 36.44 -26.79 6.19
CA ASP A 120 37.16 -27.84 6.90
C ASP A 120 38.68 -27.75 6.67
N SER A 121 39.43 -27.59 7.76
CA SER A 121 40.90 -27.60 7.76
C SER A 121 41.39 -28.88 8.41
N THR A 122 41.32 -29.98 7.67
CA THR A 122 42.08 -31.20 7.95
C THR A 122 43.45 -31.11 7.28
N SER A 123 44.52 -31.17 8.09
CA SER A 123 45.80 -31.88 7.82
C SER A 123 46.99 -31.15 8.47
N GLY A 124 47.78 -31.88 9.27
CA GLY A 124 49.04 -31.35 9.79
C GLY A 124 49.77 -32.19 10.83
N ALA A 125 50.06 -33.46 10.51
CA ALA A 125 51.20 -34.27 10.95
C ALA A 125 51.62 -34.34 12.45
N THR A 126 51.65 -35.56 12.99
CA THR A 126 52.69 -35.94 13.98
C THR A 126 53.21 -37.33 13.67
N SER A 127 54.50 -37.36 13.36
CA SER A 127 55.33 -38.54 13.05
C SER A 127 55.78 -39.22 14.34
N SER A 128 55.71 -40.56 14.42
CA SER A 128 56.59 -41.39 15.26
C SER A 128 56.55 -42.89 14.88
N ARG A 129 57.63 -43.32 14.21
CA ARG A 129 58.43 -44.57 14.33
C ARG A 129 57.76 -45.95 14.59
N GLN A 130 57.85 -46.83 13.58
CA GLN A 130 58.45 -48.20 13.50
C GLN A 130 58.61 -49.10 14.77
N PRO A 131 58.93 -50.42 14.63
CA PRO A 131 58.51 -51.49 13.69
C PRO A 131 58.31 -52.86 14.43
N GLU A 132 57.92 -53.97 13.76
CA GLU A 132 58.48 -55.35 13.97
C GLU A 132 57.70 -56.47 13.22
N GLU A 133 58.48 -57.28 12.48
CA GLU A 133 58.46 -58.76 12.29
C GLU A 133 57.13 -59.52 12.01
N ALA A 134 56.91 -60.13 10.84
CA ALA A 134 57.47 -61.39 10.27
C ALA A 134 56.92 -62.69 10.94
N PRO A 135 56.95 -63.87 10.29
CA PRO A 135 57.13 -64.22 8.87
C PRO A 135 55.86 -64.74 8.17
#